data_AF-A0A1V5WGQ3-F1
#
_entry.id   AF-A0A1V5WGQ3-F1
#
_cell.length_a   1.000
_cell.length_b   1.000
_cell.length_c   1.000
_cell.angle_alpha   90.00
_cell.angle_beta   90.00
_cell.angle_gamma   90.00
#
_symmetry.space_group_name_H-M   'P 1'
#
loop_
_entity.id
_entity.type
_entity.pdbx_description
1 polymer ?
#
loop_
_entity_poly.entity_id
_entity_poly.type
_entity_poly.pdbx_seq_one_letter_code
_entity_poly.pdbx_strand_id
1 'polypeptide(L)' 'MILALLYLTTSRDQYGVHAWKGLNWQAMDRLHQKGYIGDPHGKSASVEVTPEGARLSQELFFKYFGKHE' A
#
# COMPACT_ATOMS: atom_id res chain seq x y z
N MET A 1 8.95 2.02 5.34
CA MET A 1 8.82 0.56 5.49
C MET A 1 7.42 0.05 5.20
N ILE A 2 6.38 0.49 5.91
CA ILE A 2 5.01 -0.07 5.74
C ILE A 2 4.47 0.08 4.32
N LEU A 3 4.71 1.23 3.66
CA LEU A 3 4.35 1.39 2.24
C LEU A 3 5.05 0.38 1.32
N ALA A 4 6.30 0.00 1.62
CA ALA A 4 7.02 -1.01 0.83
C ALA A 4 6.39 -2.40 1.02
N LEU A 5 6.02 -2.75 2.25
CA LEU A 5 5.34 -4.03 2.54
C LEU A 5 3.92 -4.09 1.97
N LEU A 6 3.25 -2.94 1.86
CA LEU A 6 1.92 -2.84 1.26
C LEU A 6 1.90 -3.43 -0.16
N TYR A 7 3.00 -3.27 -0.92
CA TYR A 7 3.18 -3.82 -2.26
C TYR A 7 2.92 -5.34 -2.33
N LEU A 8 3.31 -6.11 -1.30
CA LEU A 8 3.11 -7.57 -1.26
C LEU A 8 1.63 -7.97 -1.20
N THR A 9 0.79 -7.07 -0.69
CA THR A 9 -0.64 -7.28 -0.52
C THR A 9 -1.48 -6.54 -1.55
N THR A 10 -0.83 -5.87 -2.50
CA THR A 10 -1.47 -5.11 -3.56
C THR A 10 -1.93 -6.06 -4.66
N SER A 11 -3.22 -6.00 -4.98
CA SER A 11 -3.82 -6.61 -6.15
C SER A 11 -4.26 -5.52 -7.13
N ARG A 12 -4.14 -5.82 -8.43
CA ARG A 12 -4.64 -4.97 -9.51
C ARG A 12 -5.65 -5.77 -10.31
N ASP A 13 -6.87 -5.25 -10.38
CA ASP A 13 -7.94 -5.83 -11.19
C ASP A 13 -8.68 -4.74 -11.98
N GLN A 14 -9.77 -5.12 -12.64
CA GLN A 14 -10.61 -4.21 -13.43
C GLN A 14 -11.28 -3.09 -12.60
N TYR A 15 -11.33 -3.23 -11.27
CA TYR A 15 -11.90 -2.27 -10.34
C TYR A 15 -10.83 -1.39 -9.65
N GLY A 16 -9.57 -1.47 -10.10
CA GLY A 16 -8.48 -0.61 -9.66
C GLY A 16 -7.38 -1.34 -8.90
N VAL A 17 -6.64 -0.59 -8.10
CA VAL A 17 -5.52 -1.10 -7.29
C VAL A 17 -5.94 -1.10 -5.83
N HIS A 18 -5.90 -2.26 -5.20
CA HIS A 18 -6.35 -2.47 -3.83
C HIS A 18 -5.31 -3.22 -3.03
N ALA A 19 -5.14 -2.88 -1.75
CA ALA A 19 -4.25 -3.60 -0.84
C ALA A 19 -4.99 -4.05 0.42
N TRP A 20 -4.56 -5.17 1.01
CA TRP A 20 -5.11 -5.63 2.27
C TRP A 20 -4.67 -4.73 3.42
N LYS A 21 -5.61 -4.32 4.27
CA LYS A 21 -5.34 -3.38 5.37
C LYS A 21 -4.83 -4.02 6.67
N GLY A 22 -4.37 -5.26 6.62
CA GLY A 22 -3.92 -6.05 7.78
C GLY A 22 -2.61 -5.59 8.44
N LEU A 23 -2.13 -4.38 8.13
CA LEU A 23 -0.92 -3.78 8.69
C LEU A 23 -1.28 -2.88 9.88
N ASN A 24 -0.26 -2.39 10.60
CA ASN A 24 -0.46 -1.52 11.75
C ASN A 24 -1.33 -0.28 11.42
N TRP A 25 -2.41 -0.08 12.19
CA TRP A 25 -3.39 1.00 11.99
C TRP A 25 -2.78 2.41 11.93
N GLN A 26 -1.90 2.77 12.88
CA GLN A 26 -1.26 4.09 12.87
C GLN A 26 -0.40 4.32 11.63
N ALA A 27 0.19 3.26 11.08
CA ALA A 27 0.94 3.37 9.84
C ALA A 27 0.02 3.59 8.64
N MET A 28 -1.10 2.86 8.57
CA MET A 28 -2.12 3.05 7.54
C MET A 28 -2.70 4.47 7.58
N ASP A 29 -2.97 5.02 8.77
CA ASP A 29 -3.43 6.41 8.92
C ASP A 29 -2.45 7.41 8.33
N ARG A 30 -1.14 7.24 8.58
CA ARG A 30 -0.10 8.10 7.99
C ARG A 30 -0.02 7.95 6.48
N LEU A 31 -0.29 6.78 5.92
CA LEU A 31 -0.33 6.58 4.46
C LEU A 31 -1.56 7.24 3.84
N HIS A 32 -2.71 7.18 4.52
CA HIS A 32 -3.93 7.86 4.10
C HIS A 32 -3.75 9.38 4.14
N GLN A 33 -3.19 9.92 5.23
CA GLN A 33 -2.87 11.35 5.35
C GLN A 33 -1.91 11.85 4.27
N LYS A 34 -1.03 10.97 3.76
CA LYS A 34 -0.12 11.27 2.64
C LYS A 34 -0.77 11.10 1.27
N GLY A 35 -2.03 10.67 1.20
CA GLY A 35 -2.75 10.45 -0.04
C GLY A 35 -2.29 9.21 -0.81
N TYR A 36 -1.59 8.26 -0.18
CA TYR A 36 -1.13 7.05 -0.87
C TYR A 36 -2.20 5.96 -0.93
N ILE A 37 -3.10 5.94 0.04
CA ILE A 37 -4.21 4.98 0.13
C ILE A 37 -5.52 5.70 0.50
N GLY A 38 -6.64 5.05 0.20
CA GLY A 38 -7.96 5.43 0.71
C GLY A 38 -8.09 5.30 2.23
N ASP A 39 -9.27 5.58 2.75
CA ASP A 39 -9.54 5.51 4.20
C ASP A 39 -9.45 4.04 4.69
N PRO A 40 -8.52 3.70 5.60
CA PRO A 40 -8.39 2.35 6.11
C PRO A 40 -9.51 1.95 7.10
N HIS A 41 -10.24 2.89 7.70
CA HIS A 41 -11.25 2.64 8.76
C HIS A 41 -12.59 2.09 8.25
N GLY A 42 -12.73 1.88 6.94
CA GLY A 42 -13.94 1.31 6.35
C GLY A 42 -14.24 -0.13 6.78
N LYS A 43 -15.38 -0.68 6.35
CA LYS A 43 -15.76 -2.08 6.66
C LYS A 43 -15.03 -3.12 5.79
N SER A 44 -14.50 -2.70 4.63
CA SER A 44 -13.82 -3.57 3.67
C SER A 44 -12.48 -4.10 4.20
N ALA A 45 -12.13 -5.33 3.85
CA ALA A 45 -10.82 -5.93 4.19
C ALA A 45 -9.65 -5.35 3.37
N SER A 46 -9.96 -4.68 2.26
CA SER A 46 -9.02 -3.96 1.41
C SER A 46 -9.22 -2.45 1.50
N VAL A 47 -8.18 -1.73 1.09
CA VAL A 47 -8.17 -0.28 0.89
C VAL A 47 -7.67 0.01 -0.53
N GLU A 48 -8.27 1.01 -1.17
CA GLU A 48 -7.80 1.49 -2.46
C GLU A 48 -6.38 2.06 -2.33
N VAL A 49 -5.54 1.79 -3.31
CA VAL A 49 -4.19 2.32 -3.42
C VAL A 49 -4.17 3.30 -4.58
N THR A 50 -3.76 4.53 -4.32
CA THR A 50 -3.62 5.54 -5.37
C THR A 50 -2.51 5.16 -6.36
N PRO A 51 -2.52 5.71 -7.58
CA PRO A 51 -1.45 5.48 -8.55
C PRO A 51 -0.05 5.80 -7.98
N GLU A 52 0.06 6.89 -7.21
CA GLU A 52 1.32 7.28 -6.58
C GLU A 52 1.72 6.34 -5.45
N GLY A 53 0.76 5.92 -4.61
CA GLY A 53 1.01 4.91 -3.58
C GLY A 53 1.48 3.58 -4.18
N ALA A 54 0.91 3.16 -5.32
CA ALA A 54 1.29 1.93 -6.01
C ALA A 54 2.72 2.03 -6.57
N ARG A 55 3.07 3.16 -7.21
CA ARG A 55 4.43 3.39 -7.73
C ARG A 55 5.46 3.41 -6.60
N LEU A 56 5.23 4.20 -5.56
CA LEU A 56 6.15 4.34 -4.43
C LEU A 56 6.30 3.05 -3.62
N SER A 57 5.20 2.30 -3.41
CA SER A 57 5.27 1.02 -2.70
C SER A 57 6.17 0.02 -3.44
N GLN A 58 6.07 -0.06 -4.75
CA GLN A 58 6.93 -0.90 -5.59
C GLN A 58 8.40 -0.44 -5.53
N GLU A 59 8.66 0.85 -5.74
CA GLU A 59 10.03 1.40 -5.71
C GLU A 59 10.71 1.16 -4.37
N LEU A 60 10.00 1.44 -3.26
CA LEU A 60 10.53 1.20 -1.93
C LEU A 60 10.71 -0.29 -1.64
N PHE A 61 9.82 -1.15 -2.17
CA PHE A 61 9.95 -2.59 -2.00
C PHE A 61 11.26 -3.09 -2.62
N PHE A 62 11.52 -2.77 -3.89
CA PHE A 62 12.76 -3.19 -4.53
C PHE A 62 13.99 -2.48 -3.98
N LYS A 63 13.87 -1.23 -3.52
CA LYS A 63 14.98 -0.51 -2.87
C LYS A 63 15.43 -1.17 -1.57
N TYR A 64 14.51 -1.70 -0.76
CA TYR A 64 14.82 -2.25 0.57
C TYR A 64 14.91 -3.78 0.61
N PHE A 65 14.19 -4.47 -0.28
CA PHE A 65 14.06 -5.93 -0.29
C PHE A 65 14.45 -6.56 -1.64
N GLY A 66 14.82 -5.75 -2.63
CA GLY A 66 15.41 -6.26 -3.86
C GLY A 66 16.74 -6.95 -3.56
N LYS A 67 17.07 -7.99 -4.33
CA LYS A 67 18.42 -8.56 -4.26
C LYS A 67 19.43 -7.50 -4.71
N HIS A 68 20.41 -7.25 -3.86
CA HIS A 68 21.65 -6.60 -4.25
C HIS A 68 22.61 -7.74 -4.66
N GLU A 69 22.90 -7.83 -5.94
CA GLU A 69 24.02 -8.65 -6.44
C GLU A 69 25.29 -7.80 -6.52
#